data_AF-A0AB34KZF2-F1
#
_entry.id   AF-A0AB34KZF2-F1
#
_cell.length_a   1.000
_cell.length_b   1.000
_cell.length_c   1.000
_cell.angle_alpha   90.00
_cell.angle_beta   90.00
_cell.angle_gamma   90.00
#
_symmetry.space_group_name_H-M   'P 1'
#
loop_
_entity.id
_entity.type
_entity.pdbx_description
1 polymer ?
#
loop_
_entity_poly.entity_id
_entity_poly.type
_entity_poly.pdbx_seq_one_letter_code
_entity_poly.pdbx_strand_id
1 'polypeptide(L)'
;MANGWSLLVSVIFIAAFCAVAWFASPKGENQTVWRSTLILSAWSCWLMWAITFLAQWHPLIQPQRGDLRPEYNGGPVKGESFF
;
A
#
# COMPACT_ATOMS: atom_id res chain seq x y z
N MET A 1 6.69 4.69 -8.93
CA MET A 1 6.61 6.15 -8.67
C MET A 1 5.21 6.44 -8.14
N ALA A 2 5.11 7.08 -6.97
CA ALA A 2 3.83 7.44 -6.37
C ALA A 2 3.17 8.59 -7.15
N ASN A 3 2.42 8.23 -8.20
CA ASN A 3 1.62 9.18 -8.97
C ASN A 3 0.19 9.19 -8.43
N GLY A 4 -0.50 10.33 -8.53
CA GLY A 4 -1.89 10.46 -8.06
C GLY A 4 -2.86 9.49 -8.75
N TRP A 5 -2.47 8.97 -9.91
CA TRP A 5 -3.14 7.89 -10.61
C TRP A 5 -3.23 6.59 -9.82
N SER A 6 -2.28 6.29 -8.92
CA SER A 6 -2.30 5.07 -8.11
C SER A 6 -3.55 4.98 -7.22
N LEU A 7 -4.00 6.11 -6.66
CA LEU A 7 -5.22 6.17 -5.85
C LEU A 7 -6.45 5.87 -6.71
N LEU A 8 -6.57 6.51 -7.88
CA LEU A 8 -7.70 6.31 -8.79
C LEU A 8 -7.81 4.86 -9.26
N VAL A 9 -6.70 4.26 -9.69
CA VAL A 9 -6.67 2.85 -10.13
C VAL A 9 -7.04 1.91 -8.99
N SER A 10 -6.54 2.15 -7.78
CA SER A 10 -6.84 1.30 -6.62
C SER A 10 -8.33 1.35 -6.22
N VAL A 11 -8.96 2.53 -6.27
CA VAL A 11 -10.39 2.70 -5.98
C VAL A 11 -11.23 1.98 -7.01
N ILE A 12 -10.91 2.13 -8.30
CA ILE A 12 -11.63 1.45 -9.38
C ILE A 12 -11.51 -0.07 -9.22
N PHE A 13 -10.31 -0.57 -8.89
CA PHE A 13 -10.10 -1.99 -8.66
C PHE A 13 -10.94 -2.54 -7.51
N ILE A 14 -10.97 -1.85 -6.37
CA ILE A 14 -11.78 -2.27 -5.21
C ILE A 14 -13.27 -2.13 -5.49
N ALA A 15 -13.71 -1.08 -6.17
CA ALA A 15 -15.10 -0.93 -6.58
C ALA A 15 -15.55 -2.05 -7.52
N ALA A 16 -14.70 -2.44 -8.48
CA ALA A 16 -14.95 -3.58 -9.37
C ALA A 16 -15.01 -4.90 -8.57
N PHE A 17 -14.10 -5.11 -7.63
CA PHE A 17 -14.14 -6.26 -6.73
C PHE A 17 -15.43 -6.32 -5.91
N CYS A 18 -15.89 -5.19 -5.34
CA CYS A 18 -17.16 -5.11 -4.61
C CYS A 18 -18.36 -5.43 -5.52
N ALA A 19 -18.37 -4.94 -6.76
CA ALA A 19 -19.41 -5.26 -7.73
C ALA A 19 -19.44 -6.76 -8.03
N VAL A 20 -18.28 -7.37 -8.29
CA VAL A 20 -18.17 -8.82 -8.51
C VAL A 20 -18.62 -9.60 -7.28
N ALA A 21 -18.18 -9.22 -6.08
CA ALA A 21 -18.60 -9.86 -4.83
C ALA A 21 -20.12 -9.78 -4.62
N TRP A 22 -20.76 -8.71 -5.07
CA TRP A 22 -22.22 -8.57 -4.98
C TRP A 22 -22.98 -9.53 -5.90
N PHE A 23 -22.54 -9.65 -7.16
CA PHE A 23 -23.19 -10.47 -8.19
C PHE A 23 -22.80 -11.95 -8.13
N ALA A 24 -21.54 -12.25 -7.79
CA ALA A 24 -21.01 -13.61 -7.71
C ALA A 24 -21.26 -14.30 -6.35
N SER A 25 -21.89 -13.61 -5.40
CA SER A 25 -22.23 -14.22 -4.10
C SER A 25 -23.25 -15.36 -4.27
N PRO A 26 -22.95 -16.58 -3.78
CA PRO A 26 -23.79 -17.75 -3.98
C PRO A 26 -25.19 -17.53 -3.41
N LYS A 27 -26.21 -17.94 -4.17
CA LYS A 27 -27.61 -17.86 -3.75
C LYS A 27 -27.88 -18.97 -2.73
N GLY A 28 -27.92 -18.59 -1.46
CA GLY A 28 -28.18 -19.48 -0.32
C GLY A 28 -28.42 -18.68 0.95
N GLU A 29 -28.66 -19.37 2.07
CA GLU A 29 -29.00 -18.72 3.36
C GLU A 29 -27.91 -17.75 3.84
N ASN A 30 -26.64 -18.05 3.53
CA ASN A 30 -25.49 -17.22 3.91
C ASN A 30 -25.17 -16.10 2.91
N GLN A 31 -26.02 -15.83 1.90
CA GLN A 31 -25.72 -14.85 0.83
C GLN A 31 -25.41 -13.46 1.39
N THR A 32 -26.16 -13.01 2.39
CA THR A 32 -25.96 -11.70 3.04
C THR A 32 -24.63 -11.65 3.77
N VAL A 33 -24.26 -12.73 4.47
CA VAL A 33 -22.97 -12.84 5.16
C VAL A 33 -21.82 -12.76 4.17
N TRP A 34 -21.91 -13.47 3.04
CA TRP A 34 -20.90 -13.41 1.97
C TRP A 34 -20.74 -12.02 1.38
N ARG A 35 -21.85 -11.32 1.10
CA ARG A 35 -21.81 -9.96 0.55
C ARG A 35 -21.18 -8.97 1.53
N SER A 36 -21.62 -8.99 2.78
CA SER A 36 -21.17 -8.00 3.77
C SER A 36 -19.72 -8.21 4.18
N THR A 37 -19.30 -9.46 4.43
CA THR A 37 -17.92 -9.75 4.84
C THR A 37 -16.92 -9.40 3.74
N LEU A 38 -17.14 -9.84 2.49
CA LEU A 38 -16.22 -9.55 1.39
C LEU A 38 -16.09 -8.04 1.11
N ILE A 39 -17.21 -7.31 1.10
CA ILE A 39 -17.21 -5.87 0.82
C ILE A 39 -16.56 -5.09 1.96
N LEU A 40 -16.92 -5.37 3.22
CA LEU A 40 -16.35 -4.66 4.37
C LEU A 40 -14.85 -4.94 4.54
N SER A 41 -14.40 -6.18 4.36
CA SER A 41 -12.97 -6.52 4.40
C SER A 41 -12.19 -5.83 3.28
N ALA A 42 -12.70 -5.82 2.05
CA ALA A 42 -12.04 -5.14 0.93
C ALA A 42 -11.88 -3.64 1.18
N TRP A 43 -12.93 -2.97 1.66
CA TRP A 43 -12.89 -1.55 1.99
C TRP A 43 -11.96 -1.22 3.16
N SER A 44 -11.97 -2.02 4.23
CA SER A 44 -11.12 -1.79 5.40
C SER A 44 -9.64 -2.00 5.07
N CYS A 45 -9.29 -3.03 4.29
CA CYS A 45 -7.93 -3.21 3.79
C CYS A 45 -7.50 -2.06 2.86
N TRP A 46 -8.38 -1.60 1.97
CA TRP A 46 -8.07 -0.48 1.09
C TRP A 46 -7.87 0.84 1.84
N LEU A 47 -8.70 1.13 2.85
CA LEU A 47 -8.56 2.35 3.66
C LEU A 47 -7.22 2.39 4.42
N MET A 48 -6.80 1.28 5.03
CA MET A 48 -5.50 1.18 5.70
C MET A 48 -4.35 1.50 4.73
N TRP A 49 -4.39 0.90 3.54
CA TRP A 49 -3.40 1.17 2.50
C TRP A 49 -3.47 2.62 1.99
N ALA A 50 -4.66 3.17 1.74
CA ALA A 50 -4.81 4.51 1.19
C ALA A 50 -4.31 5.58 2.18
N ILE A 51 -4.61 5.43 3.47
CA ILE A 51 -4.14 6.36 4.51
C ILE A 51 -2.62 6.33 4.63
N THR A 52 -2.01 5.13 4.64
CA THR A 52 -0.55 5.00 4.73
C THR A 52 0.17 5.53 3.48
N PHE A 53 -0.44 5.39 2.31
CA PHE A 53 0.05 6.01 1.08
C PHE A 53 -0.03 7.54 1.13
N LEU A 54 -1.18 8.09 1.54
CA LEU A 54 -1.38 9.54 1.67
C LEU A 54 -0.44 10.16 2.71
N ALA A 55 -0.12 9.46 3.80
CA ALA A 55 0.82 9.92 4.81
C ALA A 55 2.24 10.12 4.26
N GLN A 56 2.62 9.39 3.21
CA GLN A 56 3.90 9.55 2.52
C GLN A 56 3.83 10.55 1.37
N TRP A 57 2.63 10.99 0.98
CA TRP A 57 2.42 11.83 -0.18
C TRP A 57 2.62 13.30 0.21
N HIS A 58 3.66 13.91 -0.37
CA HIS A 58 4.12 15.27 -0.05
C HIS A 58 4.62 15.38 1.40
N PRO A 59 5.71 14.67 1.74
CA PRO A 59 6.21 14.63 3.11
C PRO A 59 6.79 15.98 3.52
N LEU A 60 6.41 16.45 4.71
CA LEU A 60 6.95 17.68 5.31
C LEU A 60 8.25 17.41 6.10
N ILE A 61 8.44 16.16 6.52
CA ILE A 61 9.60 15.73 7.31
C ILE A 61 10.41 14.78 6.45
N GLN A 62 11.71 15.03 6.39
CA GLN A 62 12.66 14.15 5.72
C GLN A 62 13.33 13.24 6.74
N PRO A 63 13.65 11.99 6.38
CA PRO A 63 14.35 11.09 7.29
C PRO A 63 15.73 11.65 7.64
N GLN A 64 16.03 11.74 8.93
CA GLN A 64 17.36 12.08 9.45
C GLN A 64 17.98 10.81 10.05
N ARG A 65 19.18 10.43 9.61
CA ARG A 65 19.92 9.28 10.14
C ARG A 65 21.39 9.65 10.32
N GLY A 66 21.94 9.37 11.50
CA GLY A 66 23.34 9.65 11.86
C GLY A 66 24.27 8.43 11.82
N ASP A 67 23.73 7.23 11.61
CA ASP A 67 24.49 5.96 11.66
C ASP A 67 24.39 5.22 10.31
N LEU A 68 24.89 5.86 9.26
CA LEU A 68 25.06 5.22 7.96
C LEU A 68 26.38 4.44 7.97
N ARG A 69 26.37 3.22 7.44
CA ARG A 69 27.62 2.47 7.23
C ARG A 69 28.58 3.33 6.39
N PRO A 70 29.89 3.35 6.70
CA PRO A 70 30.84 4.29 6.10
C PRO A 70 30.83 4.27 4.56
N GLU A 71 30.68 3.09 3.98
CA GLU A 71 30.60 2.86 2.52
C GLU A 71 29.43 3.59 1.81
N TYR A 72 28.37 3.98 2.54
CA TYR A 72 27.26 4.77 1.99
C TYR A 72 27.30 6.24 2.40
N ASN A 73 28.28 6.66 3.20
CA ASN A 73 28.43 8.01 3.74
C ASN A 73 29.73 8.69 3.27
N GLY A 74 30.26 8.28 2.11
CA GLY A 74 31.54 8.80 1.59
C GLY A 74 32.79 8.35 2.38
N GLY A 75 32.65 7.35 3.25
CA GLY A 75 33.75 6.69 3.93
C GLY A 75 34.44 5.63 3.04
N PRO A 76 35.64 5.18 3.42
CA PRO A 76 36.44 4.28 2.59
C PRO A 76 35.67 2.99 2.29
N VAL A 77 35.48 2.70 1.00
CA VAL A 77 34.84 1.46 0.53
C VAL A 77 35.79 0.31 0.86
N LYS A 78 35.28 -0.73 1.52
CA LYS A 78 36.04 -1.91 1.92
C LYS A 78 36.41 -2.72 0.66
N GLY A 79 37.40 -2.22 -0.09
CA GLY A 79 37.78 -2.69 -1.41
C GLY A 79 38.98 -1.96 -2.03
N GLU A 80 39.30 -0.73 -1.60
CA GLU A 80 40.62 -0.15 -1.89
C GLU A 80 41.61 -0.67 -0.86
N SER A 81 42.36 -1.70 -1.26
CA SER A 81 43.52 -2.19 -0.55
C SER A 81 44.48 -1.05 -0.28
N PHE A 82 44.72 -0.76 1.00
CA PHE A 82 45.86 0.01 1.47
C PHE A 82 47.15 -0.72 1.04
N PHE A 83 47.67 -0.37 -0.13
CA PHE A 83 49.07 -0.52 -0.49
C PHE A 83 49.64 0.87 -0.75
#